data_AF-A0A2T7P2M7-F1
#
_entry.id   AF-A0A2T7P2M7-F1
#
_cell.length_a   1.000
_cell.length_b   1.000
_cell.length_c   1.000
_cell.angle_alpha   90.00
_cell.angle_beta   90.00
_cell.angle_gamma   90.00
#
_symmetry.space_group_name_H-M   'P 1'
#
loop_
_entity.id
_entity.type
_entity.pdbx_description
1 polymer ?
#
loop_
_entity_poly.entity_id
_entity_poly.type
_entity_poly.pdbx_seq_one_letter_code
_entity_poly.pdbx_strand_id
1 'polypeptide(L)'
;MNPESDKCNIAVSSNSLPGTTSSAIASQLIYRLPSALRPLHYDLELIPDIYQANSSNFSFQGTVKIEFICINHTSEVILHAVDLTIEELDVQLRSWDPQDDPNIIIKSFQISKERETLELHLLRPLQEKYRYLLTVTFRGRITDLFRSMYFSSYQENNQTKYFVSTIFVPNHARLAFPCFDEPAFKARFTLTILRKENFISISNMPRNGTHER
;
A
#
# COMPACT_ATOMS: atom_id res chain seq x y z
N MET A 1 -39.24 64.36 16.11
CA MET A 1 -39.69 63.05 15.60
C MET A 1 -38.74 62.02 16.18
N ASN A 2 -39.28 61.11 16.99
CA ASN A 2 -38.55 60.15 17.83
C ASN A 2 -37.67 59.18 17.03
N PRO A 3 -36.50 58.78 17.54
CA PRO A 3 -35.92 57.48 17.26
C PRO A 3 -36.44 56.47 18.30
N GLU A 4 -37.30 55.54 17.87
CA GLU A 4 -37.65 54.36 18.67
C GLU A 4 -36.60 53.27 18.47
N SER A 5 -36.11 52.79 19.61
CA SER A 5 -35.23 51.65 19.77
C SER A 5 -36.00 50.34 19.62
N ASP A 6 -35.78 49.62 18.53
CA ASP A 6 -36.26 48.24 18.39
C ASP A 6 -35.35 47.27 19.16
N LYS A 7 -35.91 46.72 20.24
CA LYS A 7 -35.40 45.51 20.89
C LYS A 7 -36.00 44.31 20.15
N CYS A 8 -35.17 43.54 19.46
CA CYS A 8 -35.52 42.18 19.02
C CYS A 8 -34.63 41.18 19.76
N ASN A 9 -35.24 40.43 20.68
CA ASN A 9 -34.63 39.30 21.37
C ASN A 9 -34.43 38.15 20.37
N ILE A 10 -33.17 37.81 20.06
CA ILE A 10 -32.84 36.57 19.36
C ILE A 10 -32.33 35.57 20.38
N ALA A 11 -33.12 34.52 20.60
CA ALA A 11 -32.77 33.38 21.43
C ALA A 11 -31.50 32.70 20.88
N VAL A 12 -30.54 32.43 21.76
CA VAL A 12 -29.36 31.63 21.44
C VAL A 12 -29.80 30.16 21.42
N SER A 13 -30.03 29.60 20.22
CA SER A 13 -30.12 28.15 20.04
C SER A 13 -28.70 27.60 19.86
N SER A 14 -28.22 26.88 20.87
CA SER A 14 -27.00 26.08 20.80
C SER A 14 -27.23 24.90 19.85
N ASN A 15 -26.88 25.07 18.57
CA ASN A 15 -26.79 23.93 17.65
C ASN A 15 -25.49 23.17 17.94
N SER A 16 -25.58 22.13 18.76
CA SER A 16 -24.57 21.09 18.87
C SER A 16 -24.56 20.25 17.59
N LEU A 17 -23.37 20.10 16.98
CA LEU A 17 -23.12 19.15 15.90
C LEU A 17 -23.54 17.72 16.31
N PRO A 18 -24.19 16.93 15.43
CA PRO A 18 -24.62 15.58 15.77
C PRO A 18 -23.38 14.69 16.00
N GLY A 19 -23.33 14.07 17.17
CA GLY A 19 -22.25 13.21 17.61
C GLY A 19 -22.06 11.99 16.69
N THR A 20 -20.82 11.78 16.26
CA THR A 20 -20.38 10.56 15.60
C THR A 20 -20.62 9.37 16.53
N THR A 21 -21.44 8.41 16.10
CA THR A 21 -21.85 7.26 16.90
C THR A 21 -20.68 6.32 17.21
N SER A 22 -20.65 5.79 18.45
CA SER A 22 -19.63 4.85 18.97
C SER A 22 -19.38 3.64 18.06
N SER A 23 -20.39 3.18 17.32
CA SER A 23 -20.30 2.09 16.35
C SER A 23 -19.43 2.42 15.12
N ALA A 24 -19.48 3.64 14.59
CA ALA A 24 -18.66 4.06 13.45
C ALA A 24 -17.18 4.27 13.84
N ILE A 25 -16.93 4.66 15.09
CA ILE A 25 -15.58 4.75 15.66
C ILE A 25 -15.04 3.34 15.91
N ALA A 26 -15.85 2.44 16.48
CA ALA A 26 -15.49 1.05 16.69
C ALA A 26 -15.23 0.32 15.37
N SER A 27 -16.03 0.55 14.32
CA SER A 27 -15.79 -0.03 13.00
C SER A 27 -14.54 0.56 12.32
N GLN A 28 -14.29 1.86 12.44
CA GLN A 28 -13.04 2.47 11.94
C GLN A 28 -11.77 1.88 12.58
N LEU A 29 -11.81 1.52 13.86
CA LEU A 29 -10.67 0.90 14.54
C LEU A 29 -10.36 -0.51 14.01
N ILE A 30 -11.34 -1.22 13.44
CA ILE A 30 -11.15 -2.57 12.87
C ILE A 30 -10.36 -2.51 11.55
N TYR A 31 -10.51 -1.43 10.78
CA TYR A 31 -9.87 -1.22 9.47
C TYR A 31 -8.52 -0.50 9.53
N ARG A 32 -8.14 0.07 10.68
CA ARG A 32 -6.83 0.69 10.86
C ARG A 32 -5.76 -0.36 11.14
N LEU A 33 -4.58 -0.17 10.57
CA LEU A 33 -3.43 -1.01 10.90
C LEU A 33 -2.98 -0.78 12.35
N PRO A 34 -2.49 -1.83 13.04
CA PRO A 34 -1.82 -1.66 14.32
C PRO A 34 -0.61 -0.72 14.20
N SER A 35 -0.41 0.12 15.22
CA SER A 35 0.71 1.08 15.28
C SER A 35 2.01 0.48 15.83
N ALA A 36 2.03 -0.83 16.12
CA ALA A 36 3.18 -1.53 16.68
C ALA A 36 4.37 -1.57 15.70
N LEU A 37 4.12 -1.49 14.39
CA LEU A 37 5.15 -1.53 13.36
C LEU A 37 5.14 -0.22 12.56
N ARG A 38 6.33 0.27 12.22
CA ARG A 38 6.49 1.47 11.40
C ARG A 38 7.46 1.21 10.25
N PRO A 39 7.04 1.40 8.98
CA PRO A 39 7.92 1.22 7.85
C PRO A 39 8.98 2.32 7.81
N LEU A 40 10.15 1.96 7.30
CA LEU A 40 11.30 2.84 7.13
C LEU A 40 11.69 2.94 5.65
N HIS A 41 11.70 1.80 4.96
CA HIS A 41 12.09 1.73 3.55
C HIS A 41 11.35 0.63 2.80
N TYR A 42 10.97 0.93 1.56
CA TYR A 42 10.50 -0.03 0.57
C TYR A 42 11.54 -0.13 -0.54
N ASP A 43 12.03 -1.34 -0.82
CA ASP A 43 12.71 -1.69 -2.06
C ASP A 43 11.70 -2.47 -2.92
N LEU A 44 11.13 -1.77 -3.90
CA LEU A 44 10.01 -2.23 -4.72
C LEU A 44 10.47 -2.49 -6.15
N GLU A 45 10.38 -3.75 -6.57
CA GLU A 45 10.53 -4.16 -7.96
C GLU A 45 9.15 -4.45 -8.56
N LEU A 46 8.87 -3.87 -9.73
CA LEU A 46 7.67 -4.12 -10.52
C LEU A 46 8.05 -4.57 -11.93
N ILE A 47 7.36 -5.58 -12.43
CA ILE A 47 7.53 -6.19 -13.74
C ILE A 47 6.16 -6.18 -14.44
N PRO A 48 5.76 -5.06 -15.07
CA PRO A 48 4.53 -5.01 -15.85
C PRO A 48 4.66 -5.83 -17.14
N ASP A 49 3.67 -6.66 -17.43
CA ASP A 49 3.53 -7.35 -18.71
C ASP A 49 2.29 -6.82 -19.44
N ILE A 50 2.54 -5.84 -20.31
CA ILE A 50 1.54 -5.22 -21.20
C ILE A 50 1.83 -5.51 -22.68
N TYR A 51 2.60 -6.55 -22.95
CA TYR A 51 3.12 -6.83 -24.29
C TYR A 51 2.33 -7.91 -25.04
N GLN A 52 1.28 -8.42 -24.40
CA GLN A 52 0.41 -9.45 -24.94
C GLN A 52 -0.56 -8.85 -25.97
N ALA A 53 -1.04 -9.69 -26.90
CA ALA A 53 -1.98 -9.24 -27.95
C ALA A 53 -3.34 -8.81 -27.38
N ASN A 54 -3.77 -9.43 -26.27
CA ASN A 54 -5.04 -9.13 -25.62
C ASN A 54 -4.80 -8.39 -24.30
N SER A 55 -5.28 -7.15 -24.23
CA SER A 55 -5.21 -6.31 -23.03
C SER A 55 -5.89 -6.91 -21.79
N SER A 56 -6.85 -7.84 -21.96
CA SER A 56 -7.44 -8.56 -20.83
C SER A 56 -6.46 -9.47 -20.09
N ASN A 57 -5.28 -9.74 -20.65
CA ASN A 57 -4.27 -10.58 -20.02
C ASN A 57 -3.13 -9.77 -19.40
N PHE A 58 -3.21 -8.45 -19.44
CA PHE A 58 -2.20 -7.60 -18.84
C PHE A 58 -2.12 -7.85 -17.34
N SER A 59 -0.89 -8.01 -16.87
CA SER A 59 -0.60 -8.40 -15.51
C SER A 59 0.72 -7.78 -15.07
N PHE A 60 1.05 -7.95 -13.80
CA PHE A 60 2.36 -7.60 -13.30
C PHE A 60 2.78 -8.61 -12.25
N GLN A 61 4.10 -8.72 -12.12
CA GLN A 61 4.73 -9.38 -11.00
C GLN A 61 5.53 -8.33 -10.23
N GLY A 62 5.73 -8.55 -8.95
CA GLY A 62 6.58 -7.68 -8.17
C GLY A 62 7.14 -8.37 -6.95
N THR A 63 8.21 -7.79 -6.44
CA THR A 63 8.78 -8.14 -5.15
C THR A 63 8.95 -6.85 -4.36
N VAL A 64 8.45 -6.84 -3.14
CA VAL A 64 8.65 -5.73 -2.22
C VAL A 64 9.45 -6.23 -1.02
N LYS A 65 10.53 -5.51 -0.69
CA LYS A 65 11.22 -5.68 0.59
C LYS A 65 10.92 -4.47 1.44
N ILE A 66 10.28 -4.71 2.58
CA ILE A 66 9.83 -3.70 3.52
C ILE A 66 10.71 -3.80 4.74
N GLU A 67 11.54 -2.78 4.92
CA GLU A 67 12.22 -2.54 6.17
C GLU A 67 11.29 -1.79 7.11
N PHE A 68 11.13 -2.31 8.32
CA PHE A 68 10.34 -1.65 9.36
C PHE A 68 10.97 -1.83 10.74
N ILE A 69 10.60 -0.95 11.65
CA ILE A 69 10.96 -1.02 13.07
C ILE A 69 9.75 -1.43 13.90
N CYS A 70 9.99 -2.31 14.88
CA CYS A 70 9.00 -2.66 15.89
C CYS A 70 9.02 -1.61 17.01
N ILE A 71 7.93 -0.85 17.16
CA ILE A 71 7.76 0.20 18.17
C ILE A 71 7.20 -0.35 19.48
N ASN A 72 6.37 -1.40 19.40
CA ASN A 72 5.81 -2.11 20.55
C ASN A 72 5.84 -3.60 20.25
N HIS A 73 6.10 -4.43 21.27
CA HIS A 73 6.10 -5.89 21.11
C HIS A 73 4.81 -6.37 20.43
N THR A 74 4.95 -7.19 19.38
CA THR A 74 3.81 -7.72 18.62
C THR A 74 4.17 -9.06 17.98
N SER A 75 3.20 -9.98 17.96
CA SER A 75 3.30 -11.23 17.21
C SER A 75 2.58 -11.16 15.87
N GLU A 76 2.23 -9.96 15.41
CA GLU A 76 1.47 -9.74 14.18
C GLU A 76 2.18 -8.73 13.28
N VAL A 77 2.28 -9.08 11.99
CA VAL A 77 2.68 -8.18 10.92
C VAL A 77 1.50 -8.10 9.95
N ILE A 78 0.83 -6.95 9.93
CA ILE A 78 -0.37 -6.71 9.11
C ILE A 78 -0.08 -5.59 8.12
N LEU A 79 -0.29 -5.86 6.84
CA LEU A 79 -0.18 -4.91 5.73
C LEU A 79 -1.50 -4.82 4.99
N HIS A 80 -1.76 -3.71 4.29
CA HIS A 80 -2.82 -3.67 3.31
C HIS A 80 -2.41 -4.42 2.03
N ALA A 81 -3.31 -5.24 1.49
CA ALA A 81 -3.15 -5.95 0.23
C ALA A 81 -4.53 -6.31 -0.34
N VAL A 82 -4.79 -5.96 -1.61
CA VAL A 82 -6.08 -6.18 -2.28
C VAL A 82 -5.85 -6.66 -3.70
N ASP A 83 -6.59 -7.69 -4.13
CA ASP A 83 -6.52 -8.25 -5.50
C ASP A 83 -5.10 -8.65 -5.96
N LEU A 84 -4.26 -9.05 -5.01
CA LEU A 84 -2.92 -9.59 -5.25
C LEU A 84 -2.91 -11.10 -4.97
N THR A 85 -2.27 -11.85 -5.85
CA THR A 85 -1.91 -13.25 -5.61
C THR A 85 -0.58 -13.30 -4.87
N ILE A 86 -0.60 -13.83 -3.65
CA ILE A 86 0.57 -13.99 -2.77
C ILE A 86 0.47 -15.40 -2.18
N GLU A 87 1.55 -16.16 -2.30
CA GLU A 87 1.66 -17.50 -1.70
C GLU A 87 2.49 -17.42 -0.42
N GLU A 88 2.25 -18.32 0.54
CA GLU A 88 3.00 -18.33 1.80
C GLU A 88 4.52 -18.50 1.58
N LEU A 89 4.90 -19.32 0.59
CA LEU A 89 6.30 -19.55 0.20
C LEU A 89 6.98 -18.30 -0.40
N ASP A 90 6.20 -17.34 -0.88
CA ASP A 90 6.66 -16.06 -1.42
C ASP A 90 6.86 -14.98 -0.35
N VAL A 91 6.61 -15.32 0.92
CA VAL A 91 6.77 -14.41 2.07
C VAL A 91 7.92 -14.85 2.97
N GLN A 92 8.86 -13.95 3.20
CA GLN A 92 9.99 -14.17 4.09
C GLN A 92 10.13 -13.01 5.07
N LEU A 93 10.19 -13.33 6.36
CA LEU A 93 10.45 -12.36 7.41
C LEU A 93 11.72 -12.75 8.15
N ARG A 94 12.65 -11.80 8.26
CA ARG A 94 13.91 -11.98 8.98
C ARG A 94 14.30 -10.72 9.73
N SER A 95 15.30 -10.83 10.61
CA SER A 95 15.98 -9.64 11.13
C SER A 95 16.57 -8.81 9.99
N TRP A 96 16.55 -7.49 10.16
CA TRP A 96 17.21 -6.60 9.22
C TRP A 96 18.72 -6.80 9.23
N ASP A 97 19.30 -6.98 10.43
CA ASP A 97 20.71 -7.33 10.62
C ASP A 97 20.87 -8.86 10.50
N PRO A 98 21.57 -9.37 9.45
CA PRO A 98 21.78 -10.80 9.29
C PRO A 98 22.58 -11.46 10.40
N GLN A 99 23.36 -10.68 11.18
CA GLN A 99 24.16 -11.20 12.28
C GLN A 99 23.32 -11.43 13.56
N ASP A 100 22.10 -10.89 13.58
CA ASP A 100 21.20 -10.91 14.73
C ASP A 100 19.81 -11.43 14.30
N ASP A 101 19.79 -12.63 13.71
CA ASP A 101 18.54 -13.27 13.27
C ASP A 101 17.97 -14.17 14.39
N PRO A 102 16.88 -13.75 15.08
CA PRO A 102 16.29 -14.53 16.16
C PRO A 102 15.54 -15.78 15.67
N ASN A 103 15.69 -16.17 14.40
CA ASN A 103 14.95 -17.25 13.74
C ASN A 103 13.44 -16.99 13.81
N ILE A 104 12.99 -15.97 13.08
CA ILE A 104 11.59 -15.55 13.07
C ILE A 104 10.77 -16.58 12.30
N ILE A 105 9.75 -17.14 12.95
CA ILE A 105 8.87 -18.15 12.35
C ILE A 105 7.48 -17.54 12.15
N ILE A 106 7.04 -17.50 10.89
CA ILE A 106 5.65 -17.22 10.53
C ILE A 106 4.85 -18.48 10.85
N LYS A 107 3.94 -18.38 11.82
CA LYS A 107 3.08 -19.48 12.27
C LYS A 107 1.86 -19.65 11.36
N SER A 108 1.33 -18.53 10.85
CA SER A 108 0.23 -18.56 9.89
C SER A 108 0.24 -17.34 8.99
N PHE A 109 -0.28 -17.54 7.79
CA PHE A 109 -0.43 -16.57 6.72
C PHE A 109 -1.90 -16.48 6.31
N GLN A 110 -2.42 -15.26 6.16
CA GLN A 110 -3.80 -15.04 5.71
C GLN A 110 -3.90 -13.78 4.85
N ILE A 111 -4.70 -13.86 3.77
CA ILE A 111 -5.16 -12.68 3.03
C ILE A 111 -6.64 -12.48 3.38
N SER A 112 -6.94 -11.41 4.10
CA SER A 112 -8.31 -11.05 4.48
C SER A 112 -8.92 -10.11 3.45
N LYS A 113 -9.89 -10.62 2.67
CA LYS A 113 -10.64 -9.80 1.71
C LYS A 113 -11.52 -8.76 2.40
N GLU A 114 -12.09 -9.10 3.54
CA GLU A 114 -12.95 -8.19 4.31
C GLU A 114 -12.16 -7.02 4.88
N ARG A 115 -10.97 -7.29 5.42
CA ARG A 115 -10.10 -6.26 6.01
C ARG A 115 -9.14 -5.63 5.01
N GLU A 116 -9.09 -6.12 3.76
CA GLU A 116 -8.14 -5.68 2.73
C GLU A 116 -6.66 -5.81 3.17
N THR A 117 -6.32 -6.91 3.85
CA THR A 117 -5.02 -7.08 4.49
C THR A 117 -4.33 -8.40 4.17
N LEU A 118 -3.00 -8.35 4.20
CA LEU A 118 -2.11 -9.49 4.38
C LEU A 118 -1.74 -9.55 5.87
N GLU A 119 -2.06 -10.67 6.53
CA GLU A 119 -1.88 -10.91 7.96
C GLU A 119 -0.89 -12.05 8.17
N LEU A 120 0.20 -11.76 8.88
CA LEU A 120 1.20 -12.74 9.30
C LEU A 120 1.19 -12.84 10.82
N HIS A 121 0.90 -14.02 11.35
CA HIS A 121 1.03 -14.29 12.78
C HIS A 121 2.31 -15.05 13.05
N LEU A 122 3.07 -14.58 14.03
CA LEU A 122 4.40 -15.06 14.35
C LEU A 122 4.36 -16.00 15.54
N LEU A 123 5.26 -16.97 15.57
CA LEU A 123 5.39 -17.91 16.70
C LEU A 123 5.87 -17.17 17.97
N ARG A 124 6.70 -16.15 17.82
CA ARG A 124 7.24 -15.32 18.89
C ARG A 124 7.10 -13.84 18.52
N PRO A 125 6.91 -12.95 19.51
CA PRO A 125 6.78 -11.53 19.24
C PRO A 125 8.08 -10.94 18.70
N LEU A 126 7.94 -9.97 17.81
CA LEU A 126 9.01 -9.05 17.44
C LEU A 126 9.40 -8.18 18.63
N GLN A 127 10.68 -7.89 18.75
CA GLN A 127 11.25 -7.15 19.85
C GLN A 127 11.21 -5.65 19.58
N GLU A 128 10.87 -4.88 20.62
CA GLU A 128 10.83 -3.43 20.55
C GLU A 128 12.20 -2.86 20.17
N LYS A 129 12.22 -1.82 19.32
CA LYS A 129 13.40 -1.10 18.82
C LYS A 129 14.25 -1.88 17.80
N TYR A 130 13.91 -3.14 17.52
CA TYR A 130 14.58 -3.94 16.49
C TYR A 130 13.99 -3.65 15.10
N ARG A 131 14.83 -3.80 14.08
CA ARG A 131 14.47 -3.67 12.67
C ARG A 131 14.35 -5.03 12.02
N TYR A 132 13.40 -5.14 11.11
CA TYR A 132 13.08 -6.36 10.40
C TYR A 132 12.98 -6.09 8.90
N LEU A 133 13.17 -7.15 8.12
CA LEU A 133 12.98 -7.13 6.68
C LEU A 133 11.93 -8.16 6.29
N LEU A 134 10.81 -7.68 5.77
CA LEU A 134 9.77 -8.52 5.16
C LEU A 134 9.95 -8.47 3.64
N THR A 135 10.14 -9.62 3.01
CA THR A 135 10.14 -9.77 1.55
C THR A 135 8.85 -10.46 1.13
N VAL A 136 8.14 -9.88 0.17
CA VAL A 136 6.91 -10.46 -0.40
C VAL A 136 7.01 -10.42 -1.92
N THR A 137 6.89 -11.58 -2.56
CA THR A 137 6.65 -11.69 -4.00
C THR A 137 5.16 -11.81 -4.25
N PHE A 138 4.66 -11.10 -5.26
CA PHE A 138 3.24 -11.00 -5.55
C PHE A 138 2.98 -10.88 -7.05
N ARG A 139 1.75 -11.18 -7.45
CA ARG A 139 1.25 -10.98 -8.81
C ARG A 139 -0.07 -10.22 -8.76
N GLY A 140 -0.33 -9.39 -9.75
CA GLY A 140 -1.59 -8.69 -9.88
C GLY A 140 -1.98 -8.52 -11.34
N ARG A 141 -3.22 -8.05 -11.56
CA ARG A 141 -3.75 -7.75 -12.88
C ARG A 141 -3.64 -6.26 -13.15
N ILE A 142 -3.34 -5.89 -14.40
CA ILE A 142 -3.43 -4.50 -14.83
C ILE A 142 -4.75 -4.35 -15.57
N THR A 143 -5.60 -3.44 -15.12
CA THR A 143 -6.89 -3.15 -15.74
C THR A 143 -6.90 -1.74 -16.32
N ASP A 144 -7.93 -1.40 -17.10
CA ASP A 144 -8.19 -0.05 -17.60
C ASP A 144 -8.99 0.82 -16.61
N LEU A 145 -9.30 0.28 -15.44
CA LEU A 145 -9.87 1.04 -14.35
C LEU A 145 -8.81 2.02 -13.83
N PHE A 146 -9.11 3.31 -13.80
CA PHE A 146 -8.24 4.38 -13.29
C PHE A 146 -8.07 4.31 -11.76
N ARG A 147 -7.52 3.19 -11.28
CA ARG A 147 -7.29 2.82 -9.88
C ARG A 147 -6.01 2.00 -9.81
N SER A 148 -5.14 2.31 -8.84
CA SER A 148 -3.88 1.59 -8.66
C SER A 148 -3.01 1.65 -9.92
N MET A 149 -2.32 0.57 -10.27
CA MET A 149 -1.61 0.39 -11.52
C MET A 149 -2.60 -0.01 -12.62
N TYR A 150 -2.74 0.86 -13.61
CA TYR A 150 -3.70 0.71 -14.69
C TYR A 150 -3.01 0.89 -16.04
N PHE A 151 -3.61 0.32 -17.09
CA PHE A 151 -3.15 0.56 -18.46
C PHE A 151 -4.07 1.56 -19.15
N SER A 152 -3.51 2.29 -20.11
CA SER A 152 -4.29 3.05 -21.08
C SER A 152 -3.62 2.94 -22.44
N SER A 153 -4.23 3.53 -23.47
CA SER A 153 -3.75 3.41 -24.84
C SER A 153 -3.82 4.72 -25.60
N TYR A 154 -2.99 4.82 -26.64
CA TYR A 154 -3.00 5.91 -27.61
C TYR A 154 -2.75 5.35 -29.01
N GLN A 155 -3.10 6.13 -30.03
CA GLN A 155 -2.83 5.78 -31.42
C GLN A 155 -1.53 6.42 -31.90
N GLU A 156 -0.68 5.63 -32.54
CA GLU A 156 0.52 6.12 -33.21
C GLU A 156 0.74 5.30 -34.49
N ASN A 157 0.89 5.96 -35.63
CA ASN A 157 1.11 5.31 -36.94
C ASN A 157 0.06 4.21 -37.27
N ASN A 158 -1.22 4.48 -36.98
CA ASN A 158 -2.34 3.53 -37.11
C ASN A 158 -2.20 2.24 -36.26
N GLN A 159 -1.39 2.29 -35.20
CA GLN A 159 -1.26 1.22 -34.23
C GLN A 159 -1.65 1.70 -32.83
N THR A 160 -2.46 0.90 -32.15
CA THR A 160 -2.74 1.09 -30.73
C THR A 160 -1.49 0.75 -29.92
N LYS A 161 -1.00 1.71 -29.13
CA LYS A 161 0.08 1.52 -28.17
C LYS A 161 -0.46 1.60 -26.75
N TYR A 162 0.05 0.73 -25.88
CA TYR A 162 -0.32 0.69 -24.47
C TYR A 162 0.77 1.28 -23.58
N PHE A 163 0.36 1.86 -22.46
CA PHE A 163 1.26 2.27 -21.38
C PHE A 163 0.63 1.94 -20.02
N VAL A 164 1.47 1.90 -18.99
CA VAL A 164 1.05 1.72 -17.60
C VAL A 164 1.26 3.01 -16.84
N SER A 165 0.31 3.35 -15.97
CA SER A 165 0.39 4.48 -15.05
C SER A 165 -0.18 4.07 -13.69
N THR A 166 0.02 4.90 -12.67
CA THR A 166 -0.43 4.63 -11.31
C THR A 166 -1.26 5.79 -10.74
N ILE A 167 -2.36 5.46 -10.08
CA ILE A 167 -3.13 6.39 -9.25
C ILE A 167 -3.44 5.75 -7.89
N PHE A 168 -2.67 6.15 -6.88
CA PHE A 168 -2.73 5.53 -5.55
C PHE A 168 -3.66 6.21 -4.54
N VAL A 169 -4.18 7.40 -4.86
CA VAL A 169 -5.13 8.09 -3.98
C VAL A 169 -6.53 7.45 -4.08
N PRO A 170 -7.26 7.29 -2.96
CA PRO A 170 -6.83 7.56 -1.58
C PRO A 170 -6.06 6.40 -0.92
N ASN A 171 -6.38 5.16 -1.28
CA ASN A 171 -5.87 3.93 -0.66
C ASN A 171 -5.69 2.82 -1.71
N HIS A 172 -5.18 3.19 -2.88
CA HIS A 172 -5.05 2.28 -4.02
C HIS A 172 -3.63 1.71 -4.16
N ALA A 173 -2.66 2.12 -3.34
CA ALA A 173 -1.33 1.50 -3.34
C ALA A 173 -1.39 0.02 -2.97
N ARG A 174 -2.29 -0.35 -2.04
CA ARG A 174 -2.54 -1.75 -1.62
C ARG A 174 -2.96 -2.71 -2.74
N LEU A 175 -3.37 -2.20 -3.90
CA LEU A 175 -3.70 -3.00 -5.08
C LEU A 175 -2.49 -3.23 -6.01
N ALA A 176 -1.41 -2.47 -5.84
CA ALA A 176 -0.19 -2.59 -6.64
C ALA A 176 0.90 -3.36 -5.91
N PHE A 177 0.97 -3.27 -4.58
CA PHE A 177 1.91 -4.04 -3.77
C PHE A 177 1.45 -4.05 -2.29
N PRO A 178 1.80 -5.10 -1.51
CA PRO A 178 1.49 -5.14 -0.09
C PRO A 178 2.22 -4.02 0.66
N CYS A 179 1.52 -3.19 1.43
CA CYS A 179 2.13 -2.05 2.11
C CYS A 179 1.33 -1.50 3.30
N PHE A 180 1.98 -0.67 4.11
CA PHE A 180 1.32 0.13 5.15
C PHE A 180 0.57 1.33 4.51
N ASP A 181 -0.52 1.05 3.79
CA ASP A 181 -1.28 2.03 2.99
C ASP A 181 -2.19 2.95 3.85
N GLU A 182 -1.57 3.70 4.76
CA GLU A 182 -2.18 4.85 5.43
C GLU A 182 -1.22 6.05 5.45
N PRO A 183 -1.71 7.30 5.30
CA PRO A 183 -0.84 8.48 5.19
C PRO A 183 0.14 8.72 6.35
N ALA A 184 -0.13 8.17 7.53
CA ALA A 184 0.73 8.27 8.70
C ALA A 184 2.02 7.43 8.58
N PHE A 185 2.01 6.36 7.79
CA PHE A 185 3.13 5.42 7.64
C PHE A 185 4.09 5.85 6.52
N LYS A 186 4.72 7.02 6.71
CA LYS A 186 5.73 7.53 5.77
C LYS A 186 6.99 6.66 5.76
N ALA A 187 7.51 6.39 4.58
CA ALA A 187 8.76 5.66 4.36
C ALA A 187 9.44 6.12 3.07
N ARG A 188 10.71 5.74 2.88
CA ARG A 188 11.44 5.99 1.63
C ARG A 188 11.22 4.86 0.64
N PHE A 189 11.31 5.13 -0.66
CA PHE A 189 11.15 4.12 -1.72
C PHE A 189 12.39 4.07 -2.61
N THR A 190 12.85 2.85 -2.88
CA THR A 190 13.69 2.50 -4.03
C THR A 190 12.79 1.76 -5.00
N LEU A 191 12.71 2.23 -6.25
CA LEU A 191 11.82 1.66 -7.26
C LEU A 191 12.62 1.14 -8.44
N THR A 192 12.42 -0.14 -8.75
CA THR A 192 12.94 -0.81 -9.94
C THR A 192 11.76 -1.20 -10.83
N ILE A 193 11.80 -0.80 -12.10
CA ILE A 193 10.80 -1.20 -13.09
C ILE A 193 11.50 -1.99 -14.19
N LEU A 194 11.13 -3.25 -14.31
CA LEU A 194 11.54 -4.10 -15.42
C LEU A 194 10.58 -3.91 -16.59
N ARG A 195 11.11 -3.64 -17.77
CA ARG A 195 10.34 -3.34 -18.98
C ARG A 195 11.13 -3.75 -20.22
N LYS A 196 10.43 -3.91 -21.35
CA LYS A 196 11.08 -4.01 -22.67
C LYS A 196 11.87 -2.73 -22.99
N GLU A 197 12.94 -2.90 -23.76
CA GLU A 197 13.91 -1.84 -24.09
C GLU A 197 13.25 -0.61 -24.72
N ASN A 198 12.28 -0.82 -25.62
CA ASN A 198 11.58 0.21 -26.38
C ASN A 198 10.58 1.06 -25.56
N PHE A 199 10.47 0.82 -24.26
CA PHE A 199 9.68 1.64 -23.35
C PHE A 199 10.56 2.65 -22.61
N ILE A 200 9.95 3.54 -21.84
CA ILE A 200 10.64 4.37 -20.85
C ILE A 200 9.93 4.22 -19.50
N SER A 201 10.65 4.47 -18.41
CA SER A 201 10.10 4.45 -17.06
C SER A 201 10.34 5.80 -16.40
N ILE A 202 9.31 6.35 -15.78
CA ILE A 202 9.34 7.62 -15.06
C ILE A 202 8.76 7.36 -13.67
N SER A 203 9.33 8.00 -12.65
CA SER A 203 8.87 7.93 -11.27
C SER A 203 9.11 9.27 -10.56
N ASN A 204 8.83 9.32 -9.26
CA ASN A 204 9.04 10.50 -8.42
C ASN A 204 10.50 10.98 -8.39
N MET A 205 11.46 10.07 -8.56
CA MET A 205 12.90 10.39 -8.46
C MET A 205 13.57 10.27 -9.84
N PRO A 206 14.66 11.02 -10.08
CA PRO A 206 15.48 10.83 -11.27
C PRO A 206 15.97 9.38 -11.39
N ARG A 207 16.06 8.89 -12.62
CA ARG A 207 16.54 7.54 -12.90
C ARG A 207 18.01 7.41 -12.51
N ASN A 208 18.33 6.42 -11.66
CA ASN A 208 19.70 6.14 -11.22
C ASN A 208 20.51 5.33 -12.24
N GLY A 209 19.86 4.49 -13.07
CA GLY A 209 20.55 3.67 -14.07
C GLY A 209 19.60 2.85 -14.95
N THR A 210 20.16 2.09 -15.88
CA THR A 210 19.45 1.06 -16.66
C THR A 210 20.42 -0.09 -16.87
N HIS A 211 20.00 -1.30 -16.52
CA HIS A 211 20.80 -2.52 -16.59
C HIS A 211 19.96 -3.62 -17.23
N GLU A 212 20.60 -4.48 -18.01
CA GLU A 212 19.99 -5.70 -18.53
C GLU A 212 19.95 -6.76 -17.42
N ARG A 213 18.91 -7.60 -17.42
CA ARG A 213 18.72 -8.69 -16.48
C ARG A 213 18.70 -10.02 -17.22
#